data_AF-A0A2C5YDV2-F1
#
_entry.id   AF-A0A2C5YDV2-F1
#
_cell.length_a   1.000
_cell.length_b   1.000
_cell.length_c   1.000
_cell.angle_alpha   90.00
_cell.angle_beta   90.00
_cell.angle_gamma   90.00
#
_symmetry.space_group_name_H-M   'P 1'
#
loop_
_entity.id
_entity.type
_entity.pdbx_description
1 polymer ?
#
loop_
_entity_poly.entity_id
_entity_poly.type
_entity_poly.pdbx_seq_one_letter_code
_entity_poly.pdbx_strand_id
1 'polypeptide(L)'
;MFPPDKLDSTPTDVFFATCSAVPGIYHDTDLLRAGLLPRPAISQLRHRLRCTLDSLHAWIASLPSGWQSDGKTTPLVALRHAVILNLHQECQLLNVSILPAGLASSAPVAQDSASSHSCSSSVSVDTASALREQEATFKHALALQVFELARDKLAQPATFPGIFIFILPVRSAADHLDPLDQEARKLRDHVKAQLIGDHGFGIVKMREVRMPDSC
;
A
#
# COMPACT_ATOMS: atom_id res chain seq x y z
N MET A 1 34.49 28.18 -4.99
CA MET A 1 33.14 27.97 -5.53
C MET A 1 33.11 26.54 -6.04
N PHE A 2 32.71 25.60 -5.19
CA PHE A 2 32.52 24.21 -5.61
C PHE A 2 31.26 24.16 -6.50
N PRO A 3 31.25 23.38 -7.59
CA PRO A 3 30.02 23.18 -8.34
C PRO A 3 28.96 22.58 -7.40
N PRO A 4 27.67 22.85 -7.61
CA PRO A 4 26.63 22.16 -6.86
C PRO A 4 26.73 20.68 -7.24
N ASP A 5 27.30 19.89 -6.34
CA ASP A 5 27.18 18.44 -6.41
C ASP A 5 25.68 18.15 -6.40
N LYS A 6 25.12 17.85 -7.57
CA LYS A 6 23.91 17.04 -7.63
C LYS A 6 24.31 15.72 -7.00
N LEU A 7 24.12 15.57 -5.69
CA LEU A 7 24.01 14.26 -5.10
C LEU A 7 22.84 13.60 -5.85
N ASP A 8 23.18 12.76 -6.82
CA ASP A 8 22.20 11.86 -7.42
C ASP A 8 21.71 10.97 -6.28
N SER A 9 20.55 11.34 -5.73
CA SER A 9 19.93 10.62 -4.62
C SER A 9 19.73 9.18 -5.04
N THR A 10 20.20 8.23 -4.23
CA THR A 10 20.02 6.82 -4.55
C THR A 10 18.53 6.47 -4.53
N PRO A 11 18.09 5.41 -5.23
CA PRO A 11 16.70 4.97 -5.14
C PRO A 11 16.24 4.77 -3.69
N THR A 12 17.13 4.29 -2.83
CA THR A 12 16.87 4.12 -1.40
C THR A 12 16.62 5.46 -0.68
N ASP A 13 17.38 6.52 -1.00
CA ASP A 13 17.17 7.85 -0.42
C ASP A 13 15.81 8.43 -0.82
N VAL A 14 15.44 8.27 -2.10
CA VAL A 14 14.13 8.69 -2.62
C VAL A 14 12.99 7.95 -1.91
N PHE A 15 13.16 6.64 -1.67
CA PHE A 15 12.18 5.85 -0.94
C PHE A 15 11.97 6.37 0.49
N PHE A 16 13.05 6.55 1.26
CA PHE A 16 12.93 7.03 2.63
C PHE A 16 12.39 8.45 2.71
N ALA A 17 12.80 9.33 1.80
CA ALA A 17 12.23 10.67 1.69
C ALA A 17 10.71 10.60 1.44
N THR A 18 10.27 9.72 0.55
CA THR A 18 8.83 9.52 0.27
C THR A 18 8.08 8.97 1.49
N CYS A 19 8.63 7.95 2.17
CA CYS A 19 8.02 7.38 3.36
C CYS A 19 7.97 8.36 4.54
N SER A 20 8.91 9.30 4.63
CA SER A 20 8.93 10.32 5.69
C SER A 20 7.74 11.28 5.64
N ALA A 21 7.06 11.40 4.48
CA ALA A 21 5.86 12.21 4.34
C ALA A 21 4.60 11.54 4.92
N VAL A 22 4.61 10.21 5.06
CA VAL A 22 3.44 9.40 5.43
C VAL A 22 2.89 9.73 6.82
N PRO A 23 3.71 9.90 7.89
CA PRO A 23 3.20 10.31 9.19
C PRO A 23 2.46 11.65 9.17
N GLY A 24 2.93 12.60 8.35
CA GLY A 24 2.27 13.90 8.17
C GLY A 24 0.90 13.78 7.49
N ILE A 25 0.76 12.84 6.55
CA ILE A 25 -0.54 12.53 5.92
C ILE A 25 -1.51 11.98 6.97
N TYR A 26 -1.09 11.01 7.78
CA TYR A 26 -1.95 10.46 8.84
C TYR A 26 -2.39 11.52 9.85
N HIS A 27 -1.45 12.36 10.29
CA HIS A 27 -1.75 13.45 11.21
C HIS A 27 -2.83 14.38 10.64
N ASP A 28 -2.65 14.83 9.39
CA ASP A 28 -3.58 15.76 8.75
C ASP A 28 -4.93 15.10 8.46
N THR A 29 -4.96 13.79 8.20
CA THR A 29 -6.24 13.09 8.08
C THR A 29 -6.95 12.94 9.42
N ASP A 30 -6.22 12.73 10.53
CA ASP A 30 -6.85 12.71 11.85
C ASP A 30 -7.47 14.08 12.18
N LEU A 31 -6.81 15.17 11.80
CA LEU A 31 -7.39 16.52 11.87
C LEU A 31 -8.63 16.67 10.98
N LEU A 32 -8.63 16.09 9.78
CA LEU A 32 -9.80 16.06 8.90
C LEU A 32 -10.97 15.30 9.53
N ARG A 33 -10.72 14.11 10.08
CA ARG A 33 -11.73 13.29 10.78
C ARG A 33 -12.31 14.01 11.99
N ALA A 34 -11.48 14.79 12.69
CA ALA A 34 -11.89 15.64 13.80
C ALA A 34 -12.64 16.92 13.36
N GLY A 35 -12.77 17.19 12.06
CA GLY A 35 -13.39 18.40 11.54
C GLY A 35 -12.57 19.68 11.75
N LEU A 36 -11.28 19.53 12.07
CA LEU A 36 -10.37 20.64 12.41
C LEU A 36 -9.60 21.16 11.19
N LEU A 37 -9.68 20.47 10.05
CA LEU A 37 -8.91 20.81 8.86
C LEU A 37 -9.67 21.77 7.93
N PRO A 38 -9.15 22.99 7.66
CA PRO A 38 -9.82 23.95 6.79
C PRO A 38 -9.79 23.51 5.31
N ARG A 39 -10.78 23.92 4.51
CA ARG A 39 -10.92 23.50 3.09
C ARG A 39 -9.64 23.61 2.24
N PRO A 40 -8.84 24.69 2.31
CA PRO A 40 -7.59 24.78 1.55
C PRO A 40 -6.57 23.70 1.94
N ALA A 41 -6.50 23.35 3.23
CA ALA A 41 -5.61 22.30 3.73
C ALA A 41 -6.08 20.90 3.29
N ILE A 42 -7.38 20.68 3.09
CA ILE A 42 -7.91 19.42 2.51
C ILE A 42 -7.37 19.22 1.08
N SER A 43 -7.40 20.27 0.25
CA SER A 43 -6.86 20.21 -1.11
C SER A 43 -5.36 19.92 -1.12
N GLN A 44 -4.60 20.54 -0.20
CA GLN A 44 -3.17 20.30 -0.04
C GLN A 44 -2.86 18.89 0.47
N LEU A 45 -3.67 18.36 1.39
CA LEU A 45 -3.57 16.98 1.86
C LEU A 45 -3.83 15.99 0.71
N ARG A 46 -4.89 16.21 -0.08
CA ARG A 46 -5.18 15.41 -1.28
C ARG A 46 -4.01 15.41 -2.27
N HIS A 47 -3.43 16.58 -2.51
CA HIS A 47 -2.28 16.71 -3.42
C HIS A 47 -1.05 15.96 -2.89
N ARG A 48 -0.70 16.13 -1.62
CA ARG A 48 0.42 15.41 -0.99
C ARG A 48 0.23 13.90 -1.01
N LEU A 49 -0.98 13.42 -0.74
CA LEU A 49 -1.30 11.99 -0.81
C LEU A 49 -1.07 11.45 -2.23
N ARG A 50 -1.57 12.15 -3.26
CA ARG A 50 -1.34 11.77 -4.66
C ARG A 50 0.15 11.74 -5.01
N CYS A 51 0.89 12.81 -4.70
CA CYS A 51 2.34 12.85 -4.97
C CYS A 51 3.10 11.73 -4.25
N THR A 52 2.70 11.38 -3.04
CA THR A 52 3.31 10.28 -2.27
C THR A 52 3.05 8.94 -2.95
N LEU A 53 1.81 8.66 -3.37
CA LEU A 53 1.47 7.44 -4.10
C LEU A 53 2.21 7.35 -5.43
N ASP A 54 2.22 8.43 -6.22
CA ASP A 54 2.91 8.49 -7.50
C ASP A 54 4.42 8.22 -7.32
N SER A 55 5.03 8.78 -6.27
CA SER A 55 6.44 8.54 -5.95
C SER A 55 6.69 7.09 -5.53
N LEU A 56 5.81 6.50 -4.71
CA LEU A 56 5.92 5.08 -4.33
C LEU A 56 5.71 4.15 -5.53
N HIS A 57 4.84 4.50 -6.49
CA HIS A 57 4.63 3.77 -7.73
C HIS A 57 5.80 3.91 -8.70
N ALA A 58 6.36 5.12 -8.85
CA ALA A 58 7.53 5.34 -9.69
C ALA A 58 8.79 4.68 -9.13
N TRP A 59 8.93 4.63 -7.81
CA TRP A 59 10.12 4.08 -7.16
C TRP A 59 10.40 2.63 -7.56
N ILE A 60 9.38 1.76 -7.64
CA ILE A 60 9.61 0.35 -8.00
C ILE A 60 10.17 0.19 -9.42
N ALA A 61 9.79 1.09 -10.34
CA ALA A 61 10.29 1.12 -11.71
C ALA A 61 11.73 1.66 -11.81
N SER A 62 12.22 2.36 -10.76
CA SER A 62 13.60 2.86 -10.69
C SER A 62 14.60 1.82 -10.18
N LEU A 63 14.12 0.65 -9.72
CA LEU A 63 14.98 -0.40 -9.19
C LEU A 63 15.73 -1.14 -10.31
N PRO A 64 16.97 -1.60 -10.05
CA PRO A 64 17.72 -2.39 -11.01
C PRO A 64 17.03 -3.72 -11.29
N SER A 65 17.28 -4.29 -12.47
CA SER A 65 16.83 -5.65 -12.80
C SER A 65 17.40 -6.65 -11.79
N GLY A 66 16.58 -7.61 -11.36
CA GLY A 66 16.97 -8.62 -10.37
C GLY A 66 16.95 -8.14 -8.91
N TRP A 67 16.34 -6.98 -8.60
CA TRP A 67 16.19 -6.49 -7.21
C TRP A 67 15.53 -7.51 -6.26
N GLN A 68 14.77 -8.46 -6.79
CA GLN A 68 14.13 -9.55 -6.04
C GLN A 68 15.16 -10.46 -5.36
N SER A 69 16.33 -10.64 -5.98
CA SER A 69 17.43 -11.43 -5.44
C SER A 69 18.30 -10.65 -4.46
N ASP A 70 18.20 -9.31 -4.43
CA ASP A 70 18.95 -8.47 -3.52
C ASP A 70 18.31 -8.44 -2.13
N GLY A 71 19.04 -8.97 -1.13
CA GLY A 71 18.63 -8.98 0.27
C GLY A 71 18.35 -7.60 0.86
N LYS A 72 18.87 -6.51 0.28
CA LYS A 72 18.64 -5.14 0.76
C LYS A 72 17.38 -4.50 0.18
N THR A 73 17.05 -4.82 -1.08
CA THR A 73 15.92 -4.19 -1.77
C THR A 73 14.60 -4.91 -1.54
N THR A 74 14.59 -6.25 -1.42
CA THR A 74 13.36 -7.03 -1.14
C THR A 74 12.56 -6.47 0.06
N PRO A 75 13.18 -6.19 1.22
CA PRO A 75 12.44 -5.70 2.38
C PRO A 75 11.87 -4.28 2.17
N LEU A 76 12.58 -3.43 1.42
CA LEU A 76 12.09 -2.09 1.06
C LEU A 76 10.87 -2.17 0.13
N VAL A 77 10.84 -3.14 -0.78
CA VAL A 77 9.65 -3.36 -1.63
C VAL A 77 8.45 -3.87 -0.82
N ALA A 78 8.67 -4.78 0.13
CA ALA A 78 7.61 -5.22 1.03
C ALA A 78 7.07 -4.04 1.88
N LEU A 79 7.97 -3.18 2.39
CA LEU A 79 7.58 -1.97 3.10
C LEU A 79 6.81 -0.99 2.21
N ARG A 80 7.24 -0.78 0.97
CA ARG A 80 6.54 0.03 -0.03
C ARG A 80 5.11 -0.45 -0.24
N HIS A 81 4.90 -1.76 -0.43
CA HIS A 81 3.57 -2.35 -0.59
C HIS A 81 2.70 -2.14 0.66
N ALA A 82 3.26 -2.34 1.85
CA ALA A 82 2.57 -2.12 3.11
C ALA A 82 2.16 -0.66 3.32
N VAL A 83 3.03 0.29 2.97
CA VAL A 83 2.71 1.73 3.02
C VAL A 83 1.53 2.04 2.09
N ILE A 84 1.53 1.52 0.86
CA ILE A 84 0.41 1.71 -0.07
C ILE A 84 -0.88 1.13 0.49
N LEU A 85 -0.85 -0.11 1.00
CA LEU A 85 -1.99 -0.76 1.64
C LEU A 85 -2.56 0.08 2.79
N ASN A 86 -1.70 0.58 3.69
CA ASN A 86 -2.12 1.39 4.84
C ASN A 86 -2.62 2.79 4.44
N LEU A 87 -2.21 3.33 3.29
CA LEU A 87 -2.73 4.59 2.77
C LEU A 87 -4.12 4.45 2.13
N HIS A 88 -4.63 3.23 1.94
CA HIS A 88 -5.91 2.97 1.27
C HIS A 88 -7.08 3.72 1.90
N GLN A 89 -7.19 3.70 3.24
CA GLN A 89 -8.28 4.38 3.94
C GLN A 89 -8.23 5.90 3.71
N GLU A 90 -7.03 6.46 3.64
CA GLU A 90 -6.78 7.87 3.36
C GLU A 90 -7.16 8.22 1.92
N CYS A 91 -6.85 7.32 0.97
CA CYS A 91 -7.25 7.42 -0.42
C CYS A 91 -8.77 7.48 -0.58
N GLN A 92 -9.50 6.60 0.10
CA GLN A 92 -10.96 6.59 0.08
C GLN A 92 -11.55 7.87 0.68
N LEU A 93 -11.03 8.32 1.81
CA LEU A 93 -11.53 9.52 2.49
C LEU A 93 -11.31 10.79 1.65
N LEU A 94 -10.19 10.88 0.94
CA LEU A 94 -9.81 12.07 0.15
C LEU A 94 -10.20 11.97 -1.33
N ASN A 95 -10.83 10.88 -1.75
CA ASN A 95 -11.16 10.57 -3.14
C ASN A 95 -9.94 10.62 -4.07
N VAL A 96 -8.86 9.93 -3.66
CA VAL A 96 -7.64 9.72 -4.43
C VAL A 96 -7.60 8.25 -4.83
N SER A 97 -7.32 7.93 -6.09
CA SER A 97 -7.15 6.53 -6.49
C SER A 97 -5.84 5.99 -5.94
N ILE A 98 -5.90 4.78 -5.37
CA ILE A 98 -4.73 4.04 -4.92
C ILE A 98 -3.97 3.39 -6.10
N LEU A 99 -4.64 3.23 -7.24
CA LEU A 99 -4.09 2.58 -8.42
C LEU A 99 -2.98 3.43 -9.06
N PRO A 100 -1.94 2.80 -9.63
CA PRO A 100 -1.01 3.48 -10.51
C PRO A 100 -1.75 4.18 -11.66
N ALA A 101 -1.25 5.32 -12.12
CA ALA A 101 -1.89 6.11 -13.19
C ALA A 101 -2.21 5.30 -14.46
N GLY A 102 -1.37 4.32 -14.81
CA GLY A 102 -1.59 3.43 -15.97
C GLY A 102 -2.74 2.43 -15.79
N LEU A 103 -3.10 2.09 -14.56
CA LEU A 103 -4.22 1.19 -14.23
C LEU A 103 -5.50 1.95 -13.90
N ALA A 104 -5.41 3.21 -13.45
CA ALA A 104 -6.57 4.04 -13.14
C ALA A 104 -7.37 4.49 -14.38
N SER A 105 -6.78 4.39 -15.58
CA SER A 105 -7.34 4.95 -16.82
C SER A 105 -8.04 3.94 -17.73
N SER A 106 -8.26 2.70 -17.31
CA SER A 106 -8.91 1.65 -18.13
C SER A 106 -10.44 1.73 -18.19
N ALA A 107 -11.04 2.86 -17.80
CA ALA A 107 -12.43 3.14 -18.13
C ALA A 107 -12.56 3.33 -19.65
N PRO A 108 -13.51 2.66 -20.33
CA PRO A 108 -13.71 2.88 -21.76
C PRO A 108 -14.11 4.33 -21.96
N VAL A 109 -13.19 5.13 -22.50
CA VAL A 109 -13.52 6.43 -23.06
C VAL A 109 -14.40 6.14 -24.26
N ALA A 110 -15.71 6.29 -24.09
CA ALA A 110 -16.63 6.35 -25.21
C ALA A 110 -16.16 7.52 -26.08
N GLN A 111 -15.45 7.20 -27.17
CA GLN A 111 -15.11 8.18 -28.18
C GLN A 111 -16.42 8.61 -28.84
N ASP A 112 -16.77 9.87 -28.60
CA ASP A 112 -17.85 10.58 -29.26
C ASP A 112 -17.84 10.35 -30.78
N SER A 113 -18.89 9.70 -31.27
CA SER A 113 -19.45 10.04 -32.58
C SER A 113 -20.66 10.95 -32.31
N ALA A 114 -20.54 12.18 -32.77
CA ALA A 114 -21.40 13.32 -32.51
C ALA A 114 -22.91 13.04 -32.57
N SER A 115 -23.66 13.51 -31.55
CA SER A 115 -24.82 14.38 -31.74
C SER A 115 -25.41 14.85 -30.39
N SER A 116 -25.44 16.17 -30.25
CA SER A 116 -26.48 17.02 -29.65
C SER A 116 -27.26 16.57 -28.39
N HIS A 117 -27.13 17.41 -27.35
CA HIS A 117 -28.09 17.63 -26.24
C HIS A 117 -28.31 16.48 -25.24
N SER A 118 -27.78 16.62 -24.03
CA SER A 118 -28.57 16.73 -22.79
C SER A 118 -27.65 16.79 -21.55
N CYS A 119 -27.99 17.66 -20.61
CA CYS A 119 -27.38 17.80 -19.32
C CYS A 119 -27.90 16.70 -18.37
N SER A 120 -27.05 15.72 -18.01
CA SER A 120 -27.20 14.88 -16.82
C SER A 120 -25.88 14.16 -16.54
N SER A 121 -25.16 14.61 -15.52
CA SER A 121 -23.98 13.94 -14.97
C SER A 121 -24.40 12.68 -14.19
N SER A 122 -24.76 11.62 -14.90
CA SER A 122 -24.80 10.27 -14.33
C SER A 122 -23.46 9.61 -14.61
N VAL A 123 -22.52 9.68 -13.65
CA VAL A 123 -21.45 8.69 -13.63
C VAL A 123 -22.16 7.35 -13.45
N SER A 124 -22.15 6.52 -14.49
CA SER A 124 -22.83 5.23 -14.52
C SER A 124 -22.35 4.39 -13.34
N VAL A 125 -23.30 3.89 -12.53
CA VAL A 125 -23.08 3.08 -11.32
C VAL A 125 -22.10 1.93 -11.57
N ASP A 126 -22.08 1.42 -12.81
CA ASP A 126 -21.18 0.35 -13.28
C ASP A 126 -19.70 0.74 -13.22
N THR A 127 -19.36 2.00 -13.50
CA THR A 127 -17.95 2.48 -13.52
C THR A 127 -17.36 2.56 -12.11
N ALA A 128 -18.15 3.03 -11.14
CA ALA A 128 -17.72 3.10 -9.74
C ALA A 128 -17.59 1.70 -9.12
N SER A 129 -18.42 0.75 -9.53
CA SER A 129 -18.31 -0.66 -9.12
C SER A 129 -17.04 -1.31 -9.68
N ALA A 130 -16.79 -1.15 -10.97
CA ALA A 130 -15.60 -1.70 -11.63
C ALA A 130 -14.29 -1.14 -11.03
N LEU A 131 -14.24 0.16 -10.72
CA LEU A 131 -13.07 0.76 -10.08
C LEU A 131 -12.81 0.18 -8.68
N ARG A 132 -13.87 -0.03 -7.88
CA ARG A 132 -13.72 -0.65 -6.54
C ARG A 132 -13.24 -2.09 -6.63
N GLU A 133 -13.72 -2.85 -7.62
CA GLU A 133 -13.26 -4.21 -7.88
C GLU A 133 -11.79 -4.23 -8.26
N GLN A 134 -11.37 -3.34 -9.18
CA GLN A 134 -9.98 -3.20 -9.56
C GLN A 134 -9.07 -2.81 -8.39
N GLU A 135 -9.52 -1.90 -7.53
CA GLU A 135 -8.81 -1.55 -6.29
C GLU A 135 -8.76 -2.73 -5.31
N ALA A 136 -9.82 -3.54 -5.21
CA ALA A 136 -9.83 -4.76 -4.39
C ALA A 136 -8.80 -5.78 -4.89
N THR A 137 -8.81 -6.06 -6.20
CA THR A 137 -7.83 -6.96 -6.85
C THR A 137 -6.41 -6.45 -6.66
N PHE A 138 -6.17 -5.15 -6.86
CA PHE A 138 -4.85 -4.55 -6.69
C PHE A 138 -4.32 -4.70 -5.27
N LYS A 139 -5.15 -4.45 -4.25
CA LYS A 139 -4.77 -4.62 -2.84
C LYS A 139 -4.49 -6.07 -2.50
N HIS A 140 -5.35 -6.97 -2.95
CA HIS A 140 -5.16 -8.40 -2.73
C HIS A 140 -3.83 -8.86 -3.34
N ALA A 141 -3.54 -8.44 -4.57
CA ALA A 141 -2.26 -8.72 -5.23
C ALA A 141 -1.05 -8.12 -4.47
N LEU A 142 -1.14 -6.87 -4.00
CA LEU A 142 -0.09 -6.25 -3.19
C LEU A 142 0.15 -7.01 -1.88
N ALA A 143 -0.93 -7.39 -1.20
CA ALA A 143 -0.85 -8.14 0.05
C ALA A 143 -0.17 -9.50 -0.20
N LEU A 144 -0.59 -10.25 -1.22
CA LEU A 144 0.07 -11.51 -1.62
C LEU A 144 1.55 -11.31 -1.93
N GLN A 145 1.93 -10.25 -2.65
CA GLN A 145 3.33 -9.97 -2.94
C GLN A 145 4.14 -9.71 -1.66
N VAL A 146 3.61 -8.97 -0.68
CA VAL A 146 4.29 -8.78 0.61
C VAL A 146 4.53 -10.13 1.29
N PHE A 147 3.53 -11.01 1.24
CA PHE A 147 3.62 -12.35 1.80
C PHE A 147 4.68 -13.21 1.10
N GLU A 148 4.71 -13.24 -0.23
CA GLU A 148 5.74 -13.98 -0.99
C GLU A 148 7.14 -13.47 -0.67
N LEU A 149 7.33 -12.14 -0.67
CA LEU A 149 8.61 -11.51 -0.34
C LEU A 149 9.08 -11.85 1.09
N ALA A 150 8.15 -11.91 2.05
CA ALA A 150 8.47 -12.29 3.41
C ALA A 150 8.80 -13.78 3.52
N ARG A 151 8.02 -14.66 2.91
CA ARG A 151 8.22 -16.12 2.93
C ARG A 151 9.62 -16.48 2.45
N ASP A 152 10.03 -15.94 1.30
CA ASP A 152 11.31 -16.28 0.68
C ASP A 152 12.52 -15.82 1.52
N LYS A 153 12.36 -14.77 2.33
CA LYS A 153 13.40 -14.28 3.24
C LYS A 153 13.39 -14.99 4.60
N LEU A 154 12.22 -15.36 5.12
CA LEU A 154 12.07 -16.09 6.38
C LEU A 154 12.48 -17.57 6.27
N ALA A 155 12.54 -18.12 5.05
CA ALA A 155 13.08 -19.45 4.77
C ALA A 155 14.62 -19.52 4.83
N GLN A 156 15.30 -18.37 4.85
CA GLN A 156 16.76 -18.29 4.98
C GLN A 156 17.14 -18.14 6.47
N PRO A 157 18.35 -18.53 6.89
CA PRO A 157 18.85 -18.22 8.24
C PRO A 157 19.00 -16.70 8.38
N ALA A 158 17.90 -16.04 8.74
CA ALA A 158 17.81 -14.60 8.83
C ALA A 158 18.47 -14.14 10.13
N THR A 159 19.29 -13.09 10.04
CA THR A 159 19.72 -12.38 11.25
C THR A 159 18.50 -11.71 11.88
N PHE A 160 18.49 -11.64 13.22
CA PHE A 160 17.40 -11.03 14.00
C PHE A 160 16.88 -9.70 13.38
N PRO A 161 17.72 -8.73 12.93
CA PRO A 161 17.24 -7.50 12.29
C PRO A 161 16.48 -7.71 10.97
N GLY A 162 16.83 -8.75 10.20
CA GLY A 162 16.20 -9.06 8.92
C GLY A 162 14.72 -9.46 9.07
N ILE A 163 14.36 -10.08 10.18
CA ILE A 163 12.98 -10.51 10.46
C ILE A 163 12.10 -9.32 10.85
N PHE A 164 12.63 -8.34 11.60
CA PHE A 164 11.87 -7.14 11.99
C PHE A 164 11.39 -6.31 10.83
N ILE A 165 12.18 -6.24 9.75
CA ILE A 165 11.83 -5.43 8.58
C ILE A 165 10.56 -5.97 7.90
N PHE A 166 10.25 -7.27 8.05
CA PHE A 166 9.03 -7.86 7.50
C PHE A 166 7.83 -7.90 8.45
N ILE A 167 7.99 -7.63 9.75
CA ILE A 167 6.88 -7.67 10.73
C ILE A 167 5.77 -6.71 10.32
N LEU A 168 6.13 -5.43 10.11
CA LEU A 168 5.15 -4.40 9.80
C LEU A 168 4.50 -4.63 8.42
N PRO A 169 5.27 -4.97 7.36
CA PRO A 169 4.68 -5.34 6.08
C PRO A 169 3.72 -6.51 6.15
N VAL A 170 4.13 -7.63 6.75
CA VAL A 170 3.30 -8.84 6.84
C VAL A 170 2.03 -8.57 7.65
N ARG A 171 2.13 -7.81 8.74
CA ARG A 171 0.96 -7.41 9.53
C ARG A 171 -0.02 -6.59 8.69
N SER A 172 0.47 -5.59 7.97
CA SER A 172 -0.36 -4.76 7.09
C SER A 172 -1.03 -5.63 6.01
N ALA A 173 -0.28 -6.50 5.34
CA ALA A 173 -0.83 -7.41 4.33
C ALA A 173 -1.90 -8.35 4.90
N ALA A 174 -1.73 -8.84 6.13
CA ALA A 174 -2.69 -9.72 6.79
C ALA A 174 -4.06 -9.08 7.01
N ASP A 175 -4.12 -7.76 7.23
CA ASP A 175 -5.36 -7.01 7.38
C ASP A 175 -6.13 -6.85 6.05
N HIS A 176 -5.48 -7.17 4.92
CA HIS A 176 -6.03 -7.02 3.57
C HIS A 176 -6.22 -8.34 2.82
N LEU A 177 -5.85 -9.48 3.41
CA LEU A 177 -6.17 -10.80 2.87
C LEU A 177 -7.42 -11.40 3.51
N ASP A 178 -8.10 -12.25 2.75
CA ASP A 178 -9.22 -13.03 3.27
C ASP A 178 -8.72 -13.94 4.41
N PRO A 179 -9.32 -13.88 5.61
CA PRO A 179 -8.98 -14.80 6.69
C PRO A 179 -9.15 -16.28 6.31
N LEU A 180 -10.01 -16.60 5.33
CA LEU A 180 -10.25 -17.94 4.81
C LEU A 180 -9.24 -18.36 3.74
N ASP A 181 -8.40 -17.46 3.25
CA ASP A 181 -7.31 -17.83 2.33
C ASP A 181 -6.33 -18.77 3.05
N GLN A 182 -6.14 -19.95 2.46
CA GLN A 182 -5.32 -21.01 3.04
C GLN A 182 -3.83 -20.66 3.02
N GLU A 183 -3.36 -19.96 1.99
CA GLU A 183 -1.96 -19.50 1.86
C GLU A 183 -1.68 -18.42 2.90
N ALA A 184 -2.61 -17.46 3.04
CA ALA A 184 -2.55 -16.39 4.03
C ALA A 184 -2.49 -16.95 5.47
N ARG A 185 -3.29 -17.98 5.76
CA ARG A 185 -3.29 -18.65 7.08
C ARG A 185 -1.96 -19.32 7.39
N LYS A 186 -1.47 -20.19 6.50
CA LYS A 186 -0.21 -20.92 6.69
C LYS A 186 0.95 -19.96 6.94
N LEU A 187 1.00 -18.85 6.21
CA LEU A 187 2.07 -17.89 6.33
C LEU A 187 1.93 -16.98 7.57
N ARG A 188 0.69 -16.60 7.96
CA ARG A 188 0.44 -15.96 9.26
C ARG A 188 0.90 -16.85 10.40
N ASP A 189 0.59 -18.15 10.35
CA ASP A 189 0.99 -19.11 11.36
C ASP A 189 2.51 -19.32 11.36
N HIS A 190 3.15 -19.32 10.19
CA HIS A 190 4.60 -19.41 10.04
C HIS A 190 5.32 -18.18 10.62
N VAL A 191 4.86 -16.97 10.26
CA VAL A 191 5.39 -15.71 10.79
C VAL A 191 5.14 -15.62 12.28
N LYS A 192 3.97 -16.03 12.77
CA LYS A 192 3.65 -16.09 14.19
C LYS A 192 4.55 -17.11 14.92
N ALA A 193 4.79 -18.27 14.34
CA ALA A 193 5.67 -19.29 14.91
C ALA A 193 7.12 -18.82 14.99
N GLN A 194 7.65 -18.17 13.95
CA GLN A 194 9.01 -17.61 13.98
C GLN A 194 9.13 -16.39 14.90
N LEU A 195 8.15 -15.46 14.89
CA LEU A 195 8.19 -14.27 15.74
C LEU A 195 7.98 -14.59 17.23
N ILE A 196 7.03 -15.47 17.55
CA ILE A 196 6.70 -15.84 18.93
C ILE A 196 7.65 -16.94 19.43
N GLY A 197 7.92 -17.96 18.61
CA GLY A 197 8.70 -19.14 18.99
C GLY A 197 10.20 -18.89 19.01
N ASP A 198 10.77 -18.37 17.92
CA ASP A 198 12.23 -18.23 17.80
C ASP A 198 12.75 -16.91 18.40
N HIS A 199 11.87 -15.92 18.59
CA HIS A 199 12.27 -14.56 19.00
C HIS A 199 11.51 -13.97 20.19
N GLY A 200 10.47 -14.63 20.71
CA GLY A 200 9.75 -14.20 21.92
C GLY A 200 8.86 -12.96 21.77
N PHE A 201 8.56 -12.52 20.53
CA PHE A 201 7.69 -11.37 20.28
C PHE A 201 6.23 -11.78 20.24
N GLY A 202 5.62 -11.90 21.42
CA GLY A 202 4.17 -11.97 21.57
C GLY A 202 3.50 -10.66 21.15
N ILE A 203 3.29 -10.43 19.85
CA ILE A 203 2.46 -9.32 19.38
C ILE A 203 1.01 -9.64 19.83
N VAL A 204 0.50 -8.78 20.70
CA VAL A 204 -0.83 -8.78 21.32
C VAL A 204 -1.91 -9.38 20.39
N LYS A 205 -2.66 -10.35 20.93
CA LYS A 205 -3.83 -11.05 20.37
C LYS A 205 -4.42 -10.34 19.14
N MET A 206 -4.17 -10.88 17.95
CA MET A 206 -5.04 -10.64 16.79
C MET A 206 -6.47 -10.96 17.23
N ARG A 207 -7.37 -9.99 17.07
CA ARG A 207 -8.77 -10.09 17.45
C ARG A 207 -9.37 -11.28 16.70
N GLU A 208 -9.65 -12.37 17.40
CA GLU A 208 -10.43 -13.48 16.84
C GLU A 208 -11.77 -12.91 16.40
N VAL A 209 -12.00 -12.89 15.09
CA VAL A 209 -13.33 -12.66 14.54
C VAL A 209 -14.15 -13.89 14.90
N ARG A 210 -14.95 -13.77 15.96
CA ARG A 210 -16.00 -14.76 16.24
C ARG A 210 -16.95 -14.76 15.06
N MET A 211 -16.92 -15.83 14.28
CA MET A 211 -18.01 -16.14 13.36
C MET A 211 -19.27 -16.34 14.22
N PRO A 212 -20.41 -15.74 13.87
CA PRO A 212 -21.66 -16.07 14.52
C PRO A 212 -22.02 -17.52 14.18
N ASP A 213 -22.25 -18.32 15.22
CA ASP A 213 -22.78 -19.67 15.08
C ASP A 213 -24.09 -19.58 14.30
N SER A 214 -24.11 -20.21 13.13
CA SER A 214 -25.30 -20.31 12.30
C SER A 214 -26.18 -21.41 12.89
N CYS A 215 -27.41 -21.04 13.27
CA CYS A 215 -28.47 -21.96 13.69
C CYS A 215 -28.83 -22.98 12.61
#